data_AF-A0A6J4S5P2-F1
#
_entry.id   AF-A0A6J4S5P2-F1
#
_cell.length_a   1.000
_cell.length_b   1.000
_cell.length_c   1.000
_cell.angle_alpha   90.00
_cell.angle_beta   90.00
_cell.angle_gamma   90.00
#
_symmetry.space_group_name_H-M   'P 1'
#
loop_
_entity.id
_entity.type
_entity.pdbx_description
1 polymer ?
#
loop_
_entity_poly.entity_id
_entity_poly.type
_entity_poly.pdbx_seq_one_letter_code
_entity_poly.pdbx_strand_id
1 'polypeptide(L)'
;MSEQAAYVDSRPAGRKPRGLRVRKRRRSRSASKGDNGAVLTAIFTYMRLQIDRFEDGGWAVVLPYPDGGRGFDVPREFFPEGASAGDVFEVRVEHVRGETERVAGENRRLLDGLAGGGR
;
A
#
# COMPACT_ATOMS: atom_id res chain seq x y z
N MET A 1 -5.97 32.68 5.67
CA MET A 1 -6.05 32.42 4.22
C MET A 1 -5.75 30.94 4.03
N SER A 2 -6.77 30.16 3.68
CA SER A 2 -6.66 28.69 3.57
C SER A 2 -6.40 28.30 2.12
N GLU A 3 -5.30 27.63 1.87
CA GLU A 3 -4.91 27.13 0.55
C GLU A 3 -5.59 25.78 0.31
N GLN A 4 -6.57 25.74 -0.59
CA GLN A 4 -7.16 24.50 -1.10
C GLN A 4 -6.23 23.94 -2.19
N ALA A 5 -5.45 22.90 -1.86
CA ALA A 5 -4.72 22.15 -2.87
C ALA A 5 -5.71 21.31 -3.69
N ALA A 6 -5.88 21.68 -4.96
CA ALA A 6 -6.66 20.95 -5.93
C ALA A 6 -6.06 19.54 -6.14
N TYR A 7 -6.85 18.50 -5.88
CA TYR A 7 -6.49 17.12 -6.17
C TYR A 7 -6.65 16.87 -7.68
N VAL A 8 -5.52 16.65 -8.37
CA VAL A 8 -5.51 16.28 -9.80
C VAL A 8 -5.66 14.75 -9.90
N ASP A 9 -6.84 14.31 -10.34
CA ASP A 9 -7.16 12.92 -10.66
C ASP A 9 -6.25 12.43 -11.81
N SER A 10 -5.17 11.76 -11.45
CA SER A 10 -4.19 11.21 -12.39
C SER A 10 -4.33 9.69 -12.41
N ARG A 11 -5.43 9.17 -12.97
CA ARG A 11 -5.61 7.71 -13.16
C ARG A 11 -4.70 7.21 -14.28
N PRO A 12 -3.79 6.26 -14.04
CA PRO A 12 -3.25 5.46 -15.11
C PRO A 12 -4.18 4.27 -15.36
N ALA A 13 -4.73 4.17 -16.56
CA ALA A 13 -5.39 2.97 -17.05
C ALA A 13 -4.36 1.81 -17.15
N GLY A 14 -4.69 0.64 -16.61
CA GLY A 14 -4.17 -0.62 -17.15
C GLY A 14 -2.90 -1.23 -16.55
N ARG A 15 -2.64 -1.14 -15.24
CA ARG A 15 -1.67 -2.04 -14.58
C ARG A 15 -2.28 -2.81 -13.42
N LYS A 16 -2.50 -4.12 -13.60
CA LYS A 16 -2.79 -5.05 -12.50
C LYS A 16 -1.62 -5.08 -11.52
N PRO A 17 -1.80 -4.74 -10.23
CA PRO A 17 -0.74 -4.84 -9.25
C PRO A 17 -0.44 -6.31 -8.93
N ARG A 18 0.82 -6.72 -9.08
CA ARG A 18 1.28 -8.04 -8.67
C ARG A 18 1.46 -8.07 -7.15
N GLY A 19 0.56 -8.77 -6.47
CA GLY A 19 0.90 -9.59 -5.30
C GLY A 19 0.87 -8.95 -3.92
N LEU A 20 -0.31 -8.51 -3.45
CA LEU A 20 -0.56 -8.43 -2.00
C LEU A 20 -0.91 -9.83 -1.48
N ARG A 21 0.02 -10.50 -0.78
CA ARG A 21 -0.28 -11.79 -0.14
C ARG A 21 -0.87 -11.55 1.25
N VAL A 22 -2.20 -11.57 1.35
CA VAL A 22 -2.92 -11.64 2.62
C VAL A 22 -2.76 -13.06 3.20
N ARG A 23 -2.08 -13.19 4.36
CA ARG A 23 -2.01 -14.46 5.10
C ARG A 23 -2.74 -14.31 6.43
N LYS A 24 -3.82 -15.08 6.62
CA LYS A 24 -4.50 -15.26 7.90
C LYS A 24 -3.58 -16.03 8.84
N ARG A 25 -2.99 -15.39 9.86
CA ARG A 25 -2.29 -16.11 10.93
C ARG A 25 -3.20 -16.26 12.15
N ARG A 26 -3.44 -17.53 12.53
CA ARG A 26 -3.80 -17.90 13.90
C ARG A 26 -2.70 -17.42 14.85
N ARG A 27 -3.09 -16.93 16.03
CA ARG A 27 -2.16 -16.54 17.10
C ARG A 27 -1.06 -17.59 17.28
N SER A 28 0.18 -17.19 17.11
CA SER A 28 1.33 -17.94 17.59
C SER A 28 2.37 -16.94 18.08
N ARG A 29 2.60 -16.92 19.40
CA ARG A 29 3.83 -16.38 19.99
C ARG A 29 4.99 -17.13 19.35
N SER A 30 5.86 -16.44 18.63
CA SER A 30 7.13 -17.00 18.19
C SER A 30 8.25 -16.15 18.77
N ALA A 31 8.86 -16.66 19.84
CA ALA A 31 10.20 -16.26 20.21
C ALA A 31 11.16 -16.89 19.19
N SER A 32 11.97 -16.08 18.52
CA SER A 32 13.11 -16.57 17.76
C SER A 32 14.37 -16.07 18.43
N LYS A 33 15.13 -16.99 19.02
CA LYS A 33 16.52 -16.78 19.44
C LYS A 33 17.39 -17.36 18.32
N GLY A 34 18.26 -16.53 17.75
CA GLY A 34 19.20 -16.88 16.68
C GLY A 34 20.21 -15.75 16.47
N ASP A 35 21.49 -16.09 16.59
CA ASP A 35 22.64 -15.21 16.84
C ASP A 35 23.03 -14.24 15.70
N ASN A 36 23.46 -13.05 16.13
CA ASN A 36 24.33 -12.04 15.52
C ASN A 36 24.44 -11.90 13.99
N GLY A 37 24.05 -10.72 13.48
CA GLY A 37 24.61 -10.14 12.26
C GLY A 37 23.63 -9.30 11.45
N ALA A 38 23.41 -8.04 11.87
CA ALA A 38 22.60 -7.04 11.18
C ALA A 38 21.15 -7.49 10.87
N VAL A 39 20.29 -7.42 11.89
CA VAL A 39 18.85 -7.23 11.63
C VAL A 39 18.73 -5.85 11.01
N LEU A 40 18.77 -5.76 9.67
CA LEU A 40 18.10 -4.68 8.96
C LEU A 40 16.63 -4.80 9.37
N THR A 41 16.27 -4.10 10.44
CA THR A 41 14.89 -3.94 10.88
C THR A 41 14.18 -3.28 9.72
N ALA A 42 13.61 -4.08 8.83
CA ALA A 42 12.64 -3.58 7.90
C ALA A 42 11.58 -2.88 8.77
N ILE A 43 11.46 -1.57 8.58
CA ILE A 43 10.54 -0.75 9.35
C ILE A 43 9.16 -1.12 8.83
N PHE A 44 8.47 -1.96 9.60
CA PHE A 44 7.11 -2.35 9.32
C PHE A 44 6.18 -1.45 10.10
N THR A 45 5.25 -0.82 9.40
CA THR A 45 4.12 -0.15 10.04
C THR A 45 2.93 -1.09 9.99
N TYR A 46 2.39 -1.42 11.15
CA TYR A 46 1.13 -2.17 11.27
C TYR A 46 0.02 -1.18 11.57
N MET A 47 -1.10 -1.31 10.87
CA MET A 47 -2.29 -0.49 11.09
C MET A 47 -3.55 -1.34 11.00
N ARG A 48 -4.61 -0.91 11.68
CA ARG A 48 -5.94 -1.50 11.53
C ARG A 48 -6.81 -0.58 10.71
N LEU A 49 -7.56 -1.17 9.79
CA LEU A 49 -8.46 -0.47 8.88
C LEU A 49 -9.84 -1.09 8.98
N GLN A 50 -10.87 -0.26 9.07
CA GLN A 50 -12.27 -0.67 8.95
C GLN A 50 -12.76 -0.33 7.54
N ILE A 51 -13.50 -1.25 6.92
CA ILE A 51 -14.27 -0.93 5.71
C ILE A 51 -15.42 -0.01 6.10
N ASP A 52 -15.42 1.23 5.61
CA ASP A 52 -16.56 2.14 5.78
C ASP A 52 -17.70 1.74 4.84
N ARG A 53 -17.39 1.65 3.55
CA ARG A 53 -18.35 1.30 2.49
C ARG A 53 -17.67 0.73 1.26
N PHE A 54 -18.45 0.06 0.43
CA PHE A 54 -18.07 -0.25 -0.95
C PHE A 54 -18.66 0.79 -1.90
N GLU A 55 -17.88 1.16 -2.91
CA GLU A 55 -18.31 2.07 -3.96
C GLU A 55 -18.51 1.32 -5.28
N ASP A 56 -19.39 1.87 -6.11
CA ASP A 56 -19.56 1.39 -7.48
C ASP A 56 -18.26 1.57 -8.26
N GLY A 57 -17.89 0.58 -9.07
CA GLY A 57 -16.60 0.57 -9.78
C GLY A 57 -15.49 -0.22 -9.09
N GLY A 58 -15.81 -0.99 -8.04
CA GLY A 58 -14.89 -1.99 -7.48
C GLY A 58 -13.89 -1.42 -6.47
N TRP A 59 -14.25 -0.33 -5.80
CA TRP A 59 -13.46 0.30 -4.75
C TRP A 59 -14.12 0.12 -3.38
N ALA A 60 -13.32 0.23 -2.32
CA ALA A 60 -13.77 0.28 -0.95
C ALA A 60 -13.11 1.46 -0.26
N VAL A 61 -13.89 2.23 0.49
CA VAL A 61 -13.38 3.28 1.38
C VAL A 61 -13.03 2.64 2.70
N VAL A 62 -11.80 2.85 3.17
CA VAL A 62 -11.36 2.37 4.48
C VAL A 62 -10.95 3.51 5.39
N LEU A 63 -11.17 3.31 6.69
CA LEU A 63 -10.82 4.25 7.74
C LEU A 63 -9.82 3.62 8.71
N PRO A 64 -8.87 4.39 9.28
CA PRO A 64 -8.09 3.92 10.42
C PRO A 64 -9.01 3.51 11.57
N TYR A 65 -8.72 2.38 12.22
CA TYR A 65 -9.49 1.86 13.36
C TYR A 65 -8.62 1.85 14.62
N PRO A 66 -9.16 2.22 15.81
CA PRO A 66 -10.56 2.56 16.08
C PRO A 66 -10.89 4.05 15.89
N ASP A 67 -9.87 4.89 15.78
CA ASP A 67 -10.01 6.33 15.96
C ASP A 67 -10.69 7.03 14.77
N GLY A 68 -10.87 6.34 13.64
CA GLY A 68 -11.29 6.95 12.39
C GLY A 68 -10.19 7.86 11.82
N GLY A 69 -10.60 8.84 11.02
CA GLY A 69 -9.71 9.84 10.44
C GLY A 69 -9.82 9.91 8.92
N ARG A 70 -8.75 10.36 8.25
CA ARG A 70 -8.76 10.49 6.80
C ARG A 70 -8.87 9.12 6.15
N GLY A 71 -10.02 8.87 5.52
CA GLY A 71 -10.22 7.68 4.71
C GLY A 71 -9.39 7.69 3.43
N PHE A 72 -9.19 6.51 2.88
CA PHE A 72 -8.57 6.31 1.58
C PHE A 72 -9.19 5.12 0.86
N ASP A 73 -9.05 5.11 -0.46
CA ASP A 73 -9.67 4.11 -1.32
C ASP A 73 -8.71 2.95 -1.57
N VAL A 74 -9.25 1.74 -1.50
CA VAL A 74 -8.53 0.50 -1.76
C VAL A 74 -9.35 -0.32 -2.76
N PRO A 75 -8.73 -1.00 -3.74
CA PRO A 75 -9.47 -1.89 -4.63
C PRO A 75 -10.19 -2.97 -3.84
N ARG A 76 -11.47 -3.23 -4.17
CA ARG A 76 -12.30 -4.25 -3.52
C ARG A 76 -11.65 -5.63 -3.56
N GLU A 77 -10.91 -5.91 -4.62
CA GLU A 77 -10.16 -7.16 -4.82
C GLU A 77 -9.04 -7.42 -3.79
N PHE A 78 -8.67 -6.43 -2.98
CA PHE A 78 -7.69 -6.63 -1.90
C PHE A 78 -8.31 -7.26 -0.64
N PHE A 79 -9.64 -7.26 -0.55
CA PHE A 79 -10.37 -7.86 0.56
C PHE A 79 -10.79 -9.30 0.22
N PRO A 80 -10.85 -10.21 1.21
CA PRO A 80 -11.34 -11.55 1.00
C PRO A 80 -12.82 -11.52 0.57
N GLU A 81 -13.23 -12.57 -0.15
CA GLU A 81 -14.63 -12.78 -0.49
C GLU A 81 -15.49 -12.81 0.78
N GLY A 82 -16.64 -12.12 0.73
CA GLY A 82 -17.54 -11.96 1.88
C GLY A 82 -17.21 -10.78 2.81
N ALA A 83 -16.13 -10.03 2.56
CA ALA A 83 -15.86 -8.80 3.30
C ALA A 83 -17.02 -7.80 3.18
N SER A 84 -17.41 -7.21 4.30
CA SER A 84 -18.58 -6.35 4.45
C SER A 84 -18.19 -5.00 5.06
N ALA A 85 -19.04 -3.99 4.87
CA ALA A 85 -18.91 -2.74 5.60
C ALA A 85 -18.93 -3.01 7.12
N GLY A 86 -18.02 -2.37 7.86
CA GLY A 86 -17.79 -2.62 9.28
C GLY A 86 -16.68 -3.62 9.59
N ASP A 87 -16.25 -4.44 8.64
CA ASP A 87 -15.16 -5.40 8.87
C ASP A 87 -13.83 -4.67 9.12
N VAL A 88 -13.05 -5.18 10.07
CA VAL A 88 -11.74 -4.64 10.45
C VAL A 88 -10.61 -5.58 10.04
N PHE A 89 -9.61 -5.03 9.36
CA PHE A 89 -8.43 -5.74 8.86
C PHE A 89 -7.16 -5.16 9.46
N GLU A 90 -6.19 -6.04 9.77
CA GLU A 90 -4.82 -5.62 10.06
C GLU A 90 -4.01 -5.60 8.76
N VAL A 91 -3.35 -4.48 8.50
CA VAL A 91 -2.52 -4.25 7.33
C VAL A 91 -1.09 -4.00 7.75
N ARG A 92 -0.16 -4.57 6.99
CA ARG A 92 1.28 -4.38 7.15
C ARG A 92 1.79 -3.60 5.94
N VAL A 93 2.36 -2.42 6.21
CA VAL A 93 3.05 -1.61 5.21
C VAL A 93 4.55 -1.77 5.41
N GLU A 94 5.24 -2.05 4.32
CA GLU A 94 6.69 -2.22 4.28
C GLU A 94 7.28 -1.28 3.23
N HIS A 95 8.32 -0.53 3.60
CA HIS A 95 9.14 0.18 2.63
C HIS A 95 10.23 -0.76 2.07
N VAL A 96 10.05 -1.21 0.83
CA VAL A 96 10.99 -2.09 0.14
C VAL A 96 12.08 -1.27 -0.57
N ARG A 97 13.13 -0.87 0.17
CA ARG A 97 14.18 0.04 -0.34
C ARG A 97 14.84 -0.42 -1.64
N GLY A 98 15.16 -1.71 -1.77
CA GLY A 98 15.81 -2.23 -2.98
C GLY A 98 14.94 -2.08 -4.23
N GLU A 99 13.62 -2.28 -4.11
CA GLU A 99 12.69 -2.04 -5.21
C GLU A 99 12.56 -0.55 -5.52
N THR A 100 12.50 0.31 -4.49
CA THR A 100 12.49 1.77 -4.66
C THR A 100 13.72 2.24 -5.45
N GLU A 101 14.92 1.78 -5.09
CA GLU A 101 16.17 2.13 -5.75
C GLU A 101 16.21 1.60 -7.20
N ARG A 102 15.78 0.37 -7.43
CA ARG A 102 15.70 -0.23 -8.77
C ARG A 102 14.79 0.59 -9.68
N VAL A 103 13.57 0.91 -9.23
CA VAL A 103 12.61 1.71 -10.00
C VAL A 103 13.13 3.13 -10.24
N ALA A 104 13.75 3.76 -9.24
CA ALA A 104 14.36 5.09 -9.40
C ALA A 104 15.49 5.08 -10.45
N GLY A 105 16.32 4.04 -10.47
CA GLY A 105 17.36 3.85 -11.48
C GLY A 105 16.80 3.65 -12.88
N GLU A 106 15.76 2.81 -13.04
CA GLU A 106 15.06 2.59 -14.31
C GLU A 106 14.42 3.88 -14.84
N ASN A 107 13.72 4.62 -13.97
CA ASN A 107 13.09 5.88 -14.36
C ASN A 107 14.12 6.91 -14.83
N ARG A 108 15.28 7.02 -14.17
CA ARG A 108 16.35 7.93 -14.59
C ARG A 108 16.85 7.58 -15.99
N ARG A 109 17.12 6.31 -16.26
CA ARG A 109 17.56 5.84 -17.59
C ARG A 109 16.55 6.15 -18.68
N LEU A 110 15.25 5.99 -18.40
CA LEU A 110 14.18 6.31 -19.34
C LEU A 110 14.11 7.82 -19.62
N LEU A 111 14.23 8.66 -18.59
CA LEU A 111 14.22 10.11 -18.74
C LEU A 111 15.44 10.63 -19.49
N ASP A 112 16.63 10.09 -19.20
CA ASP A 112 17.86 10.44 -19.91
C ASP A 112 17.78 10.06 -21.40
N GLY A 113 17.17 8.91 -21.71
CA GLY A 113 16.95 8.46 -23.08
C GLY A 113 15.94 9.31 -23.86
N LEU A 114 14.91 9.84 -23.19
CA LEU A 114 13.94 10.75 -23.80
C LEU A 114 14.53 12.16 -24.01
N ALA A 115 15.36 12.64 -23.08
CA ALA A 115 16.01 13.95 -23.18
C ALA A 115 17.16 13.98 -24.22
N GLY A 116 17.82 12.85 -24.47
CA GLY A 116 18.89 12.73 -25.47
C GLY A 116 18.42 12.42 -26.91
N GLY A 117 17.11 12.26 -27.13
CA GLY A 117 16.52 11.85 -28.41
C GLY A 117 16.08 13.00 -29.33
N GLY A 118 16.22 14.25 -28.91
CA GLY A 118 15.96 15.42 -29.75
C GLY A 118 17.16 15.76 -30.62
N ARG A 119 17.28 15.12 -31.78
CA ARG A 119 17.96 15.71 -32.94
C ARG A 119 16.98 16.56 -33.72
#